data_AF-A0A520KCW4-F1
#
_entry.id   AF-A0A520KCW4-F1
#
_cell.length_a   1.000
_cell.length_b   1.000
_cell.length_c   1.000
_cell.angle_alpha   90.00
_cell.angle_beta   90.00
_cell.angle_gamma   90.00
#
_symmetry.space_group_name_H-M   'P 1'
#
loop_
_entity.id
_entity.type
_entity.pdbx_description
1 polymer ?
#
loop_
_entity_poly.entity_id
_entity_poly.type
_entity_poly.pdbx_seq_one_letter_code
_entity_poly.pdbx_strand_id
1 'polypeptide(L)'
;MITSISNITRLKTPHTAASSSRWTACPRRAGSMISPGGNMATLDEEIRELLPQRPLTFYKDLKQYEPYLSSGNRMIMNRMGYNDHGITHAKIVTRNALRIFEILKHAVPLSVVKDLDLGEEDSMIVIIASSFLHDIGNMVHRDYHNVHSVSLAIPLLHELLPKYYENHVPIMSEVLHAIFAHDETARCLTTEAGIVSLADGTDMEEGRGRIPYERGRIDIHSASAMAINNVHICKGEKPLRIEVTLTDNAGIFQVQEILGKKLLTTGLRDFVEIYLKKDGKNKKMDV
;
A
#
# COMPACT_ATOMS: atom_id res chain seq x y z
N MET A 1 -9.00 -19.71 50.42
CA MET A 1 -9.01 -18.38 51.08
C MET A 1 -9.05 -17.36 49.95
N ILE A 2 -10.19 -16.97 49.38
CA ILE A 2 -11.29 -16.12 49.90
C ILE A 2 -10.79 -14.87 50.63
N THR A 3 -10.93 -13.71 49.97
CA THR A 3 -11.58 -12.44 50.39
C THR A 3 -11.22 -11.37 49.35
N SER A 4 -12.01 -11.12 48.30
CA SER A 4 -13.10 -10.14 48.17
C SER A 4 -12.93 -8.83 48.97
N ILE A 5 -12.72 -7.71 48.28
CA ILE A 5 -13.19 -6.38 48.72
C ILE A 5 -13.84 -5.69 47.52
N SER A 6 -15.16 -5.61 47.61
CA SER A 6 -16.07 -4.76 46.86
C SER A 6 -15.93 -3.30 47.28
N ASN A 7 -15.89 -2.37 46.34
CA ASN A 7 -16.31 -0.99 46.58
C ASN A 7 -17.12 -0.46 45.40
N ILE A 8 -18.42 -0.32 45.67
CA ILE A 8 -19.43 0.31 44.84
C ILE A 8 -19.48 1.79 45.27
N THR A 9 -19.26 2.70 44.33
CA THR A 9 -19.75 4.08 44.46
C THR A 9 -20.44 4.49 43.16
N ARG A 10 -21.67 4.96 43.35
CA ARG A 10 -22.66 5.35 42.35
C ARG A 10 -22.39 6.75 41.79
N LEU A 11 -22.84 6.91 40.53
CA LEU A 11 -23.41 8.11 39.90
C LEU A 11 -22.46 9.25 39.49
N LYS A 12 -22.36 9.44 38.18
CA LYS A 12 -22.88 10.64 37.48
C LYS A 12 -22.99 10.36 35.98
N THR A 13 -24.21 10.37 35.46
CA THR A 13 -24.49 10.50 34.03
C THR A 13 -24.19 11.92 33.56
N PRO A 14 -23.45 12.13 32.48
CA PRO A 14 -23.52 13.39 31.74
C PRO A 14 -24.32 13.19 30.45
N HIS A 15 -25.38 13.97 30.40
CA HIS A 15 -26.08 14.50 29.24
C HIS A 15 -25.53 14.20 27.84
N THR A 16 -26.47 13.71 27.03
CA THR A 16 -26.54 13.82 25.58
C THR A 16 -26.14 15.22 25.09
N ALA A 17 -25.04 15.29 24.35
CA ALA A 17 -24.80 16.35 23.38
C ALA A 17 -24.62 15.68 22.02
N ALA A 18 -25.70 15.67 21.23
CA ALA A 18 -25.63 15.33 19.82
C ALA A 18 -24.88 16.46 19.10
N SER A 19 -23.56 16.32 18.95
CA SER A 19 -22.80 17.13 18.01
C SER A 19 -22.93 16.49 16.63
N SER A 20 -23.75 17.09 15.77
CA SER A 20 -23.76 16.80 14.34
C SER A 20 -22.44 17.28 13.73
N SER A 21 -21.39 16.46 13.82
CA SER A 21 -20.20 16.66 12.99
C SER A 21 -20.62 16.46 11.53
N ARG A 22 -20.65 17.57 10.78
CA ARG A 22 -20.71 17.50 9.32
C ARG A 22 -19.43 16.80 8.86
N TRP A 23 -19.54 15.52 8.58
CA TRP A 23 -18.50 14.72 7.93
C TRP A 23 -18.16 15.39 6.59
N THR A 24 -17.04 16.11 6.53
CA THR A 24 -16.52 16.64 5.27
C THR A 24 -16.01 15.46 4.45
N ALA A 25 -16.71 15.17 3.36
CA ALA A 25 -16.26 14.22 2.35
C ALA A 25 -14.89 14.68 1.81
N CYS A 26 -14.02 13.71 1.50
CA CYS A 26 -12.78 14.01 0.82
C CYS A 26 -13.08 14.85 -0.44
N PRO A 27 -12.42 16.00 -0.65
CA PRO A 27 -12.72 16.85 -1.80
C PRO A 27 -12.46 16.05 -3.07
N ARG A 28 -13.52 15.78 -3.85
CA ARG A 28 -13.36 15.21 -5.19
C ARG A 28 -12.58 16.24 -5.98
N ARG A 29 -11.36 15.93 -6.41
CA ARG A 29 -10.83 16.61 -7.59
C ARG A 29 -11.80 16.28 -8.72
N ALA A 30 -12.55 17.29 -9.18
CA ALA A 30 -13.19 17.24 -10.48
C ALA A 30 -12.05 17.11 -11.50
N GLY A 31 -11.71 15.88 -11.89
CA GLY A 31 -10.58 15.62 -12.79
C GLY A 31 -9.90 14.26 -12.70
N SER A 32 -10.11 13.42 -11.68
CA SER A 32 -9.54 12.06 -11.67
C SER A 32 -10.63 10.98 -11.69
N MET A 33 -11.36 10.90 -12.80
CA MET A 33 -11.89 9.59 -13.21
C MET A 33 -10.67 8.76 -13.61
N ILE A 34 -10.07 8.06 -12.66
CA ILE A 34 -9.06 7.05 -12.98
C ILE A 34 -9.86 5.83 -13.42
N SER A 35 -9.82 5.56 -14.71
CA SER A 35 -10.27 4.30 -15.28
C SER A 35 -9.46 3.17 -14.63
N PRO A 36 -10.07 2.01 -14.31
CA PRO A 36 -9.30 0.84 -13.92
C PRO A 36 -8.38 0.48 -15.10
N GLY A 37 -7.07 0.70 -14.95
CA GLY A 37 -6.09 0.63 -16.05
C GLY A 37 -5.64 1.99 -16.58
N GLY A 38 -5.24 2.91 -15.70
CA GLY A 38 -4.55 4.14 -16.09
C GLY A 38 -3.43 3.84 -17.09
N ASN A 39 -3.35 4.63 -18.16
CA ASN A 39 -2.32 4.46 -19.18
C ASN A 39 -0.94 4.47 -18.50
N MET A 40 -0.04 3.56 -18.88
CA MET A 40 1.31 3.51 -18.32
C MET A 40 2.04 4.87 -18.39
N ALA A 41 1.77 5.65 -19.45
CA ALA A 41 2.28 7.01 -19.58
C ALA A 41 1.77 7.94 -18.47
N THR A 42 0.49 7.87 -18.12
CA THR A 42 -0.11 8.72 -17.08
C THR A 42 0.38 8.32 -15.69
N LEU A 43 0.59 7.02 -15.43
CA LEU A 43 1.18 6.55 -14.16
C LEU A 43 2.61 7.05 -13.98
N ASP A 44 3.42 6.99 -15.03
CA ASP A 44 4.79 7.53 -14.99
C ASP A 44 4.79 9.05 -14.75
N GLU A 45 3.88 9.80 -15.37
CA GLU A 45 3.71 11.24 -15.15
C GLU A 45 3.33 11.54 -13.70
N GLU A 46 2.32 10.87 -13.16
CA GLU A 46 1.88 11.02 -11.76
C GLU A 46 3.01 10.73 -10.76
N ILE A 47 3.82 9.70 -10.99
CA ILE A 47 4.97 9.40 -10.13
C ILE A 47 6.01 10.53 -10.22
N ARG A 48 6.31 11.00 -11.43
CA ARG A 48 7.31 12.07 -11.64
C ARG A 48 6.92 13.36 -10.95
N GLU A 49 5.64 13.72 -10.93
CA GLU A 49 5.13 14.92 -10.26
C GLU A 49 5.30 14.87 -8.73
N LEU A 50 5.41 13.67 -8.13
CA LEU A 50 5.58 13.48 -6.70
C LEU A 50 7.04 13.49 -6.25
N LEU A 51 8.00 13.45 -7.18
CA LEU A 51 9.41 13.22 -6.86
C LEU A 51 10.28 14.46 -7.03
N PRO A 52 11.11 14.81 -6.03
CA PRO A 52 12.19 15.77 -6.22
C PRO A 52 13.31 15.17 -7.09
N GLN A 53 14.25 16.01 -7.51
CA GLN A 53 15.18 15.70 -8.60
C GLN A 53 16.01 14.42 -8.38
N ARG A 54 16.51 14.17 -7.17
CA ARG A 54 17.35 13.00 -6.89
C ARG A 54 16.55 11.69 -6.90
N PRO A 55 15.45 11.53 -6.13
CA PRO A 55 14.54 10.39 -6.25
C PRO A 55 13.95 10.20 -7.66
N LEU A 56 13.66 11.28 -8.40
CA LEU A 56 13.21 11.21 -9.79
C LEU A 56 14.26 10.58 -10.70
N THR A 57 15.53 10.95 -10.52
CA THR A 57 16.65 10.37 -11.27
C THR A 57 16.81 8.89 -10.92
N PHE A 58 16.74 8.54 -9.63
CA PHE A 58 16.74 7.15 -9.17
C PHE A 58 15.60 6.32 -9.79
N TYR A 59 14.37 6.84 -9.79
CA TYR A 59 13.23 6.15 -10.39
C TYR A 59 13.43 5.88 -11.89
N LYS A 60 14.01 6.83 -12.64
CA LYS A 60 14.32 6.64 -14.07
C LYS A 60 15.30 5.50 -14.29
N ASP A 61 16.36 5.44 -13.49
CA ASP A 61 17.36 4.36 -13.60
C ASP A 61 16.78 3.01 -13.17
N LEU A 62 15.97 2.98 -12.10
CA LEU A 62 15.33 1.76 -11.58
C LEU A 62 14.45 1.06 -12.62
N LYS A 63 13.82 1.83 -13.53
CA LYS A 63 12.99 1.28 -14.62
C LYS A 63 13.73 0.36 -15.58
N GLN A 64 15.07 0.34 -15.57
CA GLN A 64 15.82 -0.67 -16.32
C GLN A 64 15.46 -2.12 -15.91
N TYR A 65 14.86 -2.31 -14.73
CA TYR A 65 14.43 -3.60 -14.19
C TYR A 65 12.96 -3.97 -14.51
N GLU A 66 12.22 -3.19 -15.32
CA GLU A 66 10.88 -3.55 -15.83
C GLU A 66 10.79 -4.96 -16.48
N PRO A 67 11.84 -5.50 -17.14
CA PRO A 67 11.82 -6.87 -17.66
C PRO A 67 11.63 -7.95 -16.59
N TYR A 68 12.08 -7.75 -15.34
CA TYR A 68 11.87 -8.70 -14.24
C TYR A 68 10.39 -8.81 -13.88
N LEU A 69 9.71 -7.67 -13.76
CA LEU A 69 8.27 -7.59 -13.53
C LEU A 69 7.49 -8.23 -14.68
N SER A 70 7.91 -8.00 -15.92
CA SER A 70 7.28 -8.61 -17.10
C SER A 70 7.41 -10.15 -17.09
N SER A 71 8.56 -10.66 -16.66
CA SER A 71 8.82 -12.09 -16.52
C SER A 71 7.97 -12.72 -15.40
N GLY A 72 7.91 -12.06 -14.24
CA GLY A 72 7.05 -12.48 -13.12
C GLY A 72 5.58 -12.49 -13.48
N ASN A 73 5.11 -11.47 -14.18
CA ASN A 73 3.71 -11.40 -14.61
C ASN A 73 3.33 -12.56 -15.54
N ARG A 74 4.25 -12.99 -16.42
CA ARG A 74 4.04 -14.17 -17.28
C ARG A 74 3.85 -15.44 -16.45
N MET A 75 4.58 -15.61 -15.35
CA MET A 75 4.43 -16.78 -14.47
C MET A 75 3.03 -16.82 -13.86
N ILE A 76 2.63 -15.74 -13.18
CA ILE A 76 1.39 -15.71 -12.40
C ILE A 76 0.14 -15.62 -13.27
N MET A 77 0.17 -14.85 -14.36
CA MET A 77 -1.00 -14.67 -15.24
C MET A 77 -1.22 -15.89 -16.12
N ASN A 78 -0.15 -16.39 -16.77
CA ASN A 78 -0.31 -17.40 -17.81
C ASN A 78 -0.29 -18.82 -17.25
N ARG A 79 0.45 -19.08 -16.16
CA ARG A 79 0.57 -20.42 -15.60
C ARG A 79 -0.32 -20.65 -14.39
N MET A 80 -0.62 -19.60 -13.62
CA MET A 80 -1.36 -19.73 -12.36
C MET A 80 -2.73 -19.02 -12.36
N GLY A 81 -3.05 -18.23 -13.40
CA GLY A 81 -4.34 -17.55 -13.54
C GLY A 81 -4.64 -16.52 -12.44
N TYR A 82 -3.61 -15.88 -11.87
CA TYR A 82 -3.78 -14.72 -10.99
C TYR A 82 -4.00 -13.43 -11.79
N ASN A 83 -4.30 -12.33 -11.10
CA ASN A 83 -4.32 -10.97 -11.65
C ASN A 83 -2.91 -10.41 -11.91
N ASP A 84 -2.85 -9.29 -12.63
CA ASP A 84 -1.60 -8.61 -12.95
C ASP A 84 -0.83 -8.29 -11.66
N HIS A 85 0.45 -8.67 -11.61
CA HIS A 85 1.43 -8.14 -10.67
C HIS A 85 2.69 -7.73 -11.45
N GLY A 86 2.47 -7.12 -12.63
CA GLY A 86 3.51 -6.70 -13.53
C GLY A 86 3.88 -5.23 -13.32
N ILE A 87 4.31 -4.58 -14.39
CA ILE A 87 4.78 -3.19 -14.36
C ILE A 87 3.65 -2.23 -13.92
N THR A 88 2.41 -2.49 -14.35
CA THR A 88 1.25 -1.66 -13.98
C THR A 88 1.03 -1.67 -12.47
N HIS A 89 1.02 -2.87 -11.85
CA HIS A 89 0.96 -3.03 -10.41
C HIS A 89 2.08 -2.26 -9.69
N ALA A 90 3.33 -2.51 -10.05
CA ALA A 90 4.49 -1.88 -9.43
C ALA A 90 4.41 -0.34 -9.46
N LYS A 91 3.92 0.25 -10.56
CA LYS A 91 3.73 1.70 -10.68
C LYS A 91 2.56 2.22 -9.84
N ILE A 92 1.44 1.50 -9.79
CA ILE A 92 0.31 1.87 -8.92
C ILE A 92 0.74 1.86 -7.45
N VAL A 93 1.43 0.81 -7.01
CA VAL A 93 1.96 0.71 -5.64
C VAL A 93 2.94 1.83 -5.36
N THR A 94 3.90 2.07 -6.26
CA THR A 94 4.88 3.17 -6.11
C THR A 94 4.20 4.54 -5.96
N ARG A 95 3.25 4.86 -6.84
CA ARG A 95 2.50 6.12 -6.77
C ARG A 95 1.71 6.22 -5.46
N ASN A 96 0.99 5.17 -5.08
CA ASN A 96 0.17 5.17 -3.88
C ASN A 96 1.03 5.30 -2.62
N ALA A 97 2.20 4.64 -2.59
CA ALA A 97 3.17 4.74 -1.51
C ALA A 97 3.71 6.16 -1.35
N LEU A 98 4.04 6.86 -2.46
CA LEU A 98 4.46 8.26 -2.44
C LEU A 98 3.35 9.20 -1.94
N ARG A 99 2.09 8.95 -2.30
CA ARG A 99 0.94 9.73 -1.79
C ARG A 99 0.73 9.51 -0.29
N ILE A 100 0.85 8.27 0.17
CA ILE A 100 0.76 7.91 1.59
C ILE A 100 1.92 8.56 2.36
N PHE A 101 3.15 8.47 1.85
CA PHE A 101 4.33 9.13 2.39
C PHE A 101 4.10 10.63 2.57
N GLU A 102 3.63 11.32 1.53
CA GLU A 102 3.40 12.77 1.60
C GLU A 102 2.36 13.17 2.66
N ILE A 103 1.37 12.31 2.90
CA ILE A 103 0.37 12.51 3.94
C ILE A 103 0.94 12.25 5.35
N LEU A 104 1.79 11.22 5.50
CA LEU A 104 2.25 10.73 6.79
C LEU A 104 3.59 11.31 7.27
N LYS A 105 4.42 11.86 6.39
CA LYS A 105 5.82 12.26 6.70
C LYS A 105 5.99 13.26 7.84
N HIS A 106 4.94 14.01 8.19
CA HIS A 106 4.94 14.94 9.34
C HIS A 106 4.13 14.44 10.54
N ALA A 107 3.43 13.32 10.41
CA ALA A 107 2.61 12.72 11.47
C ALA A 107 3.26 11.48 12.09
N VAL A 108 4.12 10.78 11.34
CA VAL A 108 4.83 9.56 11.76
C VAL A 108 6.33 9.76 11.49
N PRO A 109 7.22 9.51 12.47
CA PRO A 109 8.65 9.55 12.23
C PRO A 109 9.07 8.53 11.15
N LEU A 110 9.84 8.99 10.17
CA LEU A 110 10.43 8.14 9.13
C LEU A 110 11.64 7.39 9.72
N SER A 111 11.73 6.07 9.51
CA SER A 111 12.80 5.27 10.11
C SER A 111 14.14 5.59 9.50
N VAL A 112 14.21 5.84 8.18
CA VAL A 112 15.46 6.25 7.52
C VAL A 112 15.99 7.56 8.10
N VAL A 113 15.11 8.54 8.34
CA VAL A 113 15.51 9.82 8.94
C VAL A 113 15.93 9.65 10.40
N LYS A 114 15.15 8.91 11.18
CA LYS A 114 15.35 8.75 12.62
C LYS A 114 16.54 7.85 12.97
N ASP A 115 16.70 6.74 12.26
CA ASP A 115 17.61 5.65 12.64
C ASP A 115 18.91 5.65 11.82
N LEU A 116 18.91 6.26 10.63
CA LEU A 116 20.10 6.32 9.76
C LEU A 116 20.70 7.73 9.60
N ASP A 117 20.10 8.76 10.21
CA ASP A 117 20.52 10.17 10.08
C ASP A 117 20.58 10.65 8.62
N LEU A 118 19.61 10.19 7.82
CA LEU A 118 19.43 10.55 6.40
C LEU A 118 18.21 11.45 6.17
N GLY A 119 17.95 11.86 4.93
CA GLY A 119 16.88 12.81 4.59
C GLY A 119 15.58 12.17 4.11
N GLU A 120 14.53 12.99 3.96
CA GLU A 120 13.23 12.56 3.41
C GLU A 120 13.35 11.95 2.00
N GLU A 121 14.26 12.46 1.18
CA GLU A 121 14.53 11.92 -0.15
C GLU A 121 15.10 10.49 -0.11
N ASP A 122 15.81 10.13 0.96
CA ASP A 122 16.34 8.78 1.15
C ASP A 122 15.20 7.81 1.51
N SER A 123 14.24 8.25 2.35
CA SER A 123 12.98 7.53 2.56
C SER A 123 12.21 7.33 1.25
N MET A 124 12.16 8.35 0.37
CA MET A 124 11.55 8.20 -0.96
C MET A 124 12.26 7.15 -1.81
N ILE A 125 13.60 7.11 -1.81
CA ILE A 125 14.37 6.10 -2.54
C ILE A 125 14.05 4.69 -2.01
N VAL A 126 13.98 4.51 -0.69
CA VAL A 126 13.57 3.23 -0.10
C VAL A 126 12.16 2.83 -0.56
N ILE A 127 11.21 3.75 -0.50
CA ILE A 127 9.80 3.53 -0.89
C ILE A 127 9.69 3.18 -2.37
N ILE A 128 10.36 3.91 -3.27
CA ILE A 128 10.31 3.66 -4.71
C ILE A 128 10.96 2.33 -5.05
N ALA A 129 12.16 2.06 -4.52
CA ALA A 129 12.89 0.82 -4.81
C ALA A 129 12.10 -0.40 -4.35
N SER A 130 11.61 -0.38 -3.10
CA SER A 130 10.84 -1.50 -2.54
C SER A 130 9.50 -1.66 -3.24
N SER A 131 8.72 -0.59 -3.47
CA SER A 131 7.44 -0.66 -4.18
C SER A 131 7.59 -1.21 -5.61
N PHE A 132 8.66 -0.84 -6.30
CA PHE A 132 8.87 -1.28 -7.68
C PHE A 132 9.37 -2.73 -7.77
N LEU A 133 10.14 -3.19 -6.78
CA LEU A 133 10.80 -4.50 -6.80
C LEU A 133 10.09 -5.56 -5.95
N HIS A 134 9.08 -5.22 -5.13
CA HIS A 134 8.52 -6.13 -4.13
C HIS A 134 8.00 -7.46 -4.71
N ASP A 135 7.59 -7.46 -5.98
CA ASP A 135 6.93 -8.58 -6.62
C ASP A 135 7.76 -9.29 -7.71
N ILE A 136 9.03 -8.92 -7.90
CA ILE A 136 9.90 -9.56 -8.91
C ILE A 136 10.13 -11.06 -8.64
N GLY A 137 9.95 -11.50 -7.39
CA GLY A 137 10.00 -12.90 -6.95
C GLY A 137 8.98 -13.79 -7.63
N ASN A 138 7.88 -13.24 -8.14
CA ASN A 138 6.92 -13.96 -8.98
C ASN A 138 7.56 -14.55 -10.25
N MET A 139 8.74 -14.06 -10.68
CA MET A 139 9.52 -14.69 -11.76
C MET A 139 9.96 -16.12 -11.42
N VAL A 140 10.12 -16.43 -10.13
CA VAL A 140 10.46 -17.75 -9.63
C VAL A 140 9.18 -18.52 -9.31
N HIS A 141 8.39 -18.02 -8.36
CA HIS A 141 7.13 -18.63 -7.92
C HIS A 141 6.29 -17.64 -7.10
N ARG A 142 4.98 -17.89 -6.97
CA ARG A 142 4.09 -17.09 -6.10
C ARG A 142 4.32 -17.39 -4.62
N ASP A 143 4.44 -18.66 -4.28
CA ASP A 143 4.80 -19.08 -2.92
C ASP A 143 6.18 -18.51 -2.58
N TYR A 144 6.28 -17.87 -1.42
CA TYR A 144 7.50 -17.21 -0.95
C TYR A 144 8.02 -16.12 -1.91
N HIS A 145 7.15 -15.51 -2.72
CA HIS A 145 7.55 -14.45 -3.68
C HIS A 145 8.30 -13.31 -2.98
N ASN A 146 7.94 -12.93 -1.75
CA ASN A 146 8.68 -11.94 -0.97
C ASN A 146 10.15 -12.33 -0.73
N VAL A 147 10.44 -13.60 -0.38
CA VAL A 147 11.81 -14.13 -0.21
C VAL A 147 12.55 -14.19 -1.55
N HIS A 148 11.86 -14.61 -2.61
CA HIS A 148 12.41 -14.61 -3.95
C HIS A 148 12.73 -13.18 -4.44
N SER A 149 11.87 -12.21 -4.13
CA SER A 149 12.07 -10.80 -4.44
C SER A 149 13.29 -10.25 -3.72
N VAL A 150 13.49 -10.55 -2.43
CA VAL A 150 14.73 -10.20 -1.70
C VAL A 150 15.95 -10.76 -2.43
N SER A 151 15.93 -12.05 -2.76
CA SER A 151 17.06 -12.74 -3.40
C SER A 151 17.40 -12.15 -4.77
N LEU A 152 16.39 -11.80 -5.55
CA LEU A 152 16.55 -11.18 -6.88
C LEU A 152 16.92 -9.69 -6.79
N ALA A 153 16.45 -8.97 -5.78
CA ALA A 153 16.69 -7.53 -5.64
C ALA A 153 18.13 -7.22 -5.20
N ILE A 154 18.77 -8.08 -4.40
CA ILE A 154 20.16 -7.90 -3.93
C ILE A 154 21.12 -7.53 -5.06
N PRO A 155 21.29 -8.34 -6.14
CA PRO A 155 22.24 -7.99 -7.19
C PRO A 155 21.86 -6.70 -7.95
N LEU A 156 20.57 -6.41 -8.11
CA LEU A 156 20.09 -5.20 -8.79
C LEU A 156 20.38 -3.94 -7.96
N LEU A 157 20.15 -4.01 -6.65
CA LEU A 157 20.43 -2.91 -5.72
C LEU A 157 21.94 -2.70 -5.55
N HIS A 158 22.74 -3.76 -5.58
CA HIS A 158 24.21 -3.67 -5.60
C HIS A 158 24.76 -2.98 -6.84
N GLU A 159 24.07 -3.08 -7.98
CA GLU A 159 24.44 -2.36 -9.20
C GLU A 159 23.98 -0.89 -9.16
N LEU A 160 22.76 -0.64 -8.68
CA LEU A 160 22.12 0.66 -8.80
C LEU A 160 22.50 1.64 -7.68
N LEU A 161 22.45 1.22 -6.41
CA LEU A 161 22.62 2.13 -5.28
C LEU A 161 24.00 2.81 -5.18
N PRO A 162 25.13 2.19 -5.58
CA PRO A 162 26.44 2.85 -5.56
C PRO A 162 26.54 4.12 -6.44
N LYS A 163 25.60 4.33 -7.37
CA LYS A 163 25.52 5.57 -8.15
C LYS A 163 25.03 6.77 -7.33
N TYR A 164 24.38 6.53 -6.18
CA TYR A 164 23.71 7.54 -5.35
C TYR A 164 24.27 7.63 -3.94
N TYR A 165 24.96 6.58 -3.46
CA TYR A 165 25.47 6.47 -2.10
C TYR A 165 26.89 5.89 -2.10
N GLU A 166 27.80 6.54 -1.38
CA GLU A 166 29.13 5.95 -1.11
C GLU A 166 29.02 4.71 -0.23
N ASN A 167 28.14 4.77 0.79
CA ASN A 167 27.78 3.63 1.63
C ASN A 167 26.30 3.29 1.43
N HIS A 168 26.00 2.40 0.49
CA HIS A 168 24.63 2.03 0.14
C HIS A 168 24.00 0.95 1.02
N VAL A 169 24.79 0.28 1.86
CA VAL A 169 24.34 -0.89 2.64
C VAL A 169 23.13 -0.57 3.55
N PRO A 170 23.07 0.57 4.26
CA PRO A 170 21.90 0.92 5.07
C PRO A 170 20.62 1.07 4.24
N ILE A 171 20.67 1.78 3.11
CA ILE A 171 19.52 1.93 2.20
C ILE A 171 19.10 0.58 1.63
N MET A 172 20.06 -0.25 1.23
CA MET A 172 19.78 -1.61 0.75
C MET A 172 19.06 -2.43 1.81
N SER A 173 19.49 -2.37 3.08
CA SER A 173 18.84 -3.05 4.19
C SER A 173 17.37 -2.64 4.33
N GLU A 174 17.08 -1.34 4.26
CA GLU A 174 15.72 -0.80 4.35
C GLU A 174 14.83 -1.23 3.17
N VAL A 175 15.39 -1.23 1.96
CA VAL A 175 14.68 -1.69 0.75
C VAL A 175 14.35 -3.18 0.86
N LEU A 176 15.32 -4.02 1.22
CA LEU A 176 15.12 -5.47 1.33
C LEU A 176 14.15 -5.82 2.45
N HIS A 177 14.19 -5.11 3.57
CA HIS A 177 13.22 -5.27 4.65
C HIS A 177 11.81 -4.91 4.20
N ALA A 178 11.63 -3.77 3.51
CA ALA A 178 10.33 -3.39 2.96
C ALA A 178 9.81 -4.40 1.93
N ILE A 179 10.69 -4.93 1.05
CA ILE A 179 10.34 -6.01 0.11
C ILE A 179 9.94 -7.29 0.86
N PHE A 180 10.62 -7.66 1.93
CA PHE A 180 10.26 -8.86 2.68
C PHE A 180 8.93 -8.70 3.43
N ALA A 181 8.75 -7.54 4.08
CA ALA A 181 7.64 -7.26 4.98
C ALA A 181 6.37 -6.73 4.29
N HIS A 182 6.38 -6.50 2.97
CA HIS A 182 5.16 -6.07 2.27
C HIS A 182 4.05 -7.13 2.34
N ASP A 183 4.44 -8.42 2.36
CA ASP A 183 3.54 -9.56 2.49
C ASP A 183 2.93 -9.65 3.90
N GLU A 184 1.71 -10.19 4.01
CA GLU A 184 0.91 -10.17 5.25
C GLU A 184 1.46 -11.05 6.38
N THR A 185 2.48 -11.86 6.10
CA THR A 185 3.08 -12.81 7.05
C THR A 185 4.16 -12.21 7.94
N ALA A 186 4.70 -11.04 7.59
CA ALA A 186 5.80 -10.39 8.31
C ALA A 186 5.41 -9.02 8.85
N ARG A 187 5.95 -8.66 10.02
CA ARG A 187 5.73 -7.33 10.61
C ARG A 187 6.63 -6.29 9.95
N CYS A 188 6.06 -5.16 9.56
CA CYS A 188 6.84 -4.00 9.15
C CYS A 188 7.54 -3.41 10.38
N LEU A 189 8.87 -3.39 10.36
CA LEU A 189 9.70 -2.80 11.42
C LEU A 189 10.08 -1.34 11.15
N THR A 190 9.81 -0.82 9.95
CA THR A 190 10.09 0.56 9.57
C THR A 190 8.86 1.24 9.00
N THR A 191 8.80 2.56 9.14
CA THR A 191 7.68 3.37 8.63
C THR A 191 7.55 3.22 7.12
N GLU A 192 8.67 3.21 6.41
CA GLU A 192 8.76 3.03 4.96
C GLU A 192 8.19 1.67 4.52
N ALA A 193 8.54 0.57 5.21
CA ALA A 193 7.96 -0.74 4.95
C ALA A 193 6.44 -0.75 5.19
N GLY A 194 5.97 -0.08 6.24
CA GLY A 194 4.54 0.09 6.51
C GLY A 194 3.82 0.88 5.42
N ILE A 195 4.44 1.94 4.89
CA ILE A 195 3.88 2.72 3.78
C ILE A 195 3.76 1.85 2.53
N VAL A 196 4.78 1.05 2.20
CA VAL A 196 4.81 0.18 1.03
C VAL A 196 3.78 -0.94 1.14
N SER A 197 3.72 -1.63 2.28
CA SER A 197 2.72 -2.68 2.54
C SER A 197 1.29 -2.12 2.43
N LEU A 198 1.04 -0.95 3.02
CA LEU A 198 -0.29 -0.33 2.94
C LEU A 198 -0.64 0.08 1.50
N ALA A 199 0.33 0.64 0.76
CA ALA A 199 0.14 1.03 -0.64
C ALA A 199 -0.18 -0.16 -1.55
N ASP A 200 0.52 -1.27 -1.38
CA ASP A 200 0.22 -2.53 -2.08
C ASP A 200 -1.22 -2.97 -1.78
N GLY A 201 -1.59 -2.93 -0.49
CA GLY A 201 -2.96 -3.21 -0.07
C GLY A 201 -4.02 -2.30 -0.67
N THR A 202 -3.70 -1.13 -1.24
CA THR A 202 -4.71 -0.26 -1.89
C THR A 202 -5.00 -0.61 -3.35
N ASP A 203 -4.20 -1.47 -3.99
CA ASP A 203 -4.35 -1.84 -5.40
C ASP A 203 -5.34 -2.99 -5.60
N MET A 204 -6.61 -2.74 -5.28
CA MET A 204 -7.66 -3.76 -5.23
C MET A 204 -8.92 -3.43 -6.03
N GLU A 205 -8.85 -2.47 -6.96
CA GLU A 205 -9.98 -2.04 -7.79
C GLU A 205 -10.42 -3.13 -8.80
N GLU A 206 -11.69 -3.09 -9.23
CA GLU A 206 -12.33 -4.09 -10.09
C GLU A 206 -11.55 -4.40 -11.38
N GLY A 207 -10.84 -3.41 -11.94
CA GLY A 207 -9.98 -3.62 -13.11
C GLY A 207 -8.93 -4.70 -12.91
N ARG A 208 -8.55 -4.97 -11.65
CA ARG A 208 -7.58 -6.00 -11.27
C ARG A 208 -8.22 -7.39 -11.21
N GLY A 209 -9.49 -7.49 -10.85
CA GLY A 209 -10.23 -8.77 -10.78
C GLY A 209 -10.81 -9.23 -12.12
N ARG A 210 -10.94 -8.32 -13.09
CA ARG A 210 -11.67 -8.56 -14.36
C ARG A 210 -11.06 -9.64 -15.25
N ILE A 211 -9.75 -9.61 -15.49
CA ILE A 211 -9.10 -10.59 -16.40
C ILE A 211 -9.18 -12.02 -15.84
N PRO A 212 -8.88 -12.29 -14.56
CA PRO A 212 -9.09 -13.62 -13.97
C PRO A 212 -10.55 -14.08 -14.02
N TYR A 213 -11.50 -13.18 -13.74
CA TYR A 213 -12.93 -13.48 -13.77
C TYR A 213 -13.40 -13.87 -15.19
N GLU A 214 -13.01 -13.10 -16.21
CA GLU A 214 -13.33 -13.39 -17.62
C GLU A 214 -12.67 -14.69 -18.12
N ARG A 215 -11.55 -15.10 -17.52
CA ARG A 215 -10.88 -16.39 -17.80
C ARG A 215 -11.51 -17.58 -17.06
N GLY A 216 -12.66 -17.39 -16.41
CA GLY A 216 -13.46 -18.46 -15.80
C GLY A 216 -13.06 -18.81 -14.36
N ARG A 217 -12.17 -18.04 -13.72
CA ARG A 217 -11.87 -18.20 -12.29
C ARG A 217 -12.92 -17.45 -11.48
N ILE A 218 -13.99 -18.15 -11.14
CA ILE A 218 -15.07 -17.64 -10.28
C ILE A 218 -14.86 -18.20 -8.86
N ASP A 219 -14.04 -17.51 -8.08
CA ASP A 219 -13.89 -17.73 -6.64
C ASP A 219 -14.36 -16.51 -5.83
N ILE A 220 -14.51 -16.65 -4.51
CA ILE A 220 -14.98 -15.58 -3.63
C ILE A 220 -14.10 -14.32 -3.70
N HIS A 221 -12.81 -14.48 -4.03
CA HIS A 221 -11.85 -13.40 -4.17
C HIS A 221 -12.07 -12.63 -5.48
N SER A 222 -12.27 -13.32 -6.60
CA SER A 222 -12.58 -12.69 -7.89
C SER A 222 -13.91 -11.91 -7.85
N ALA A 223 -14.95 -12.47 -7.21
CA ALA A 223 -16.25 -11.81 -7.08
C ALA A 223 -16.20 -10.59 -6.14
N SER A 224 -15.46 -10.68 -5.03
CA SER A 224 -15.31 -9.55 -4.10
C SER A 224 -14.40 -8.44 -4.63
N ALA A 225 -13.38 -8.78 -5.43
CA ALA A 225 -12.57 -7.77 -6.14
C ALA A 225 -13.40 -6.98 -7.16
N MET A 226 -14.32 -7.62 -7.88
CA MET A 226 -15.26 -6.96 -8.79
C MET A 226 -16.24 -6.01 -8.08
N ALA A 227 -16.37 -6.11 -6.76
CA ALA A 227 -17.23 -5.24 -5.97
C ALA A 227 -16.57 -3.92 -5.55
N ILE A 228 -15.29 -3.70 -5.89
CA ILE A 228 -14.54 -2.49 -5.54
C ILE A 228 -14.42 -1.58 -6.76
N ASN A 229 -15.11 -0.45 -6.74
CA ASN A 229 -15.08 0.53 -7.82
C ASN A 229 -13.78 1.35 -7.82
N ASN A 230 -13.43 1.94 -6.68
CA ASN A 230 -12.35 2.91 -6.59
C ASN A 230 -11.79 3.00 -5.16
N VAL A 231 -10.47 3.19 -5.03
CA VAL A 231 -9.78 3.43 -3.77
C VAL A 231 -9.19 4.84 -3.76
N HIS A 232 -9.59 5.65 -2.78
CA HIS A 232 -9.14 7.03 -2.64
C HIS A 232 -8.28 7.23 -1.38
N ILE A 233 -7.05 7.73 -1.58
CA ILE A 233 -6.07 8.01 -0.53
C ILE A 233 -6.07 9.52 -0.27
N CYS A 234 -6.45 9.95 0.93
CA CYS A 234 -6.44 11.36 1.29
C CYS A 234 -6.29 11.61 2.81
N LYS A 235 -6.25 12.89 3.21
CA LYS A 235 -6.19 13.28 4.63
C LYS A 235 -7.56 13.11 5.30
N GLY A 236 -7.57 12.69 6.57
CA GLY A 236 -8.79 12.44 7.34
C GLY A 236 -8.76 13.03 8.74
N GLU A 237 -9.55 12.45 9.64
CA GLU A 237 -9.48 12.75 11.08
C GLU A 237 -8.21 12.17 11.69
N LYS A 238 -7.90 10.92 11.34
CA LYS A 238 -6.55 10.40 11.43
C LYS A 238 -5.73 10.93 10.25
N PRO A 239 -4.39 11.05 10.37
CA PRO A 239 -3.55 11.60 9.31
C PRO A 239 -3.84 11.04 7.92
N LEU A 240 -4.03 9.72 7.81
CA LEU A 240 -4.38 9.05 6.57
C LEU A 240 -5.81 8.47 6.62
N ARG A 241 -6.60 8.77 5.58
CA ARG A 241 -7.88 8.14 5.27
C ARG A 241 -7.80 7.39 3.94
N ILE A 242 -8.24 6.15 3.95
CA ILE A 242 -8.45 5.34 2.74
C ILE A 242 -9.95 5.13 2.57
N GLU A 243 -10.52 5.69 1.50
CA GLU A 243 -11.94 5.54 1.17
C GLU A 243 -12.10 4.53 0.03
N VAL A 244 -12.77 3.41 0.30
CA VAL A 244 -13.06 2.37 -0.69
C VAL A 244 -14.52 2.47 -1.12
N THR A 245 -14.74 2.71 -2.41
CA THR A 245 -16.09 2.75 -2.99
C THR A 245 -16.48 1.37 -3.48
N LEU A 246 -17.61 0.86 -2.99
CA LEU A 246 -18.12 -0.48 -3.26
C LEU A 246 -19.37 -0.42 -4.13
N THR A 247 -19.47 -1.34 -5.08
CA THR A 247 -20.71 -1.63 -5.82
C THR A 247 -21.56 -2.69 -5.12
N ASP A 248 -20.92 -3.63 -4.43
CA ASP A 248 -21.57 -4.70 -3.67
C ASP A 248 -20.92 -4.92 -2.29
N ASN A 249 -21.66 -5.47 -1.34
CA ASN A 249 -21.15 -5.76 0.01
C ASN A 249 -20.08 -6.85 0.04
N ALA A 250 -20.00 -7.71 -0.99
CA ALA A 250 -18.92 -8.70 -1.13
C ALA A 250 -17.54 -8.04 -1.09
N GLY A 251 -17.41 -6.79 -1.56
CA GLY A 251 -16.13 -6.07 -1.55
C GLY A 251 -15.61 -5.75 -0.14
N ILE A 252 -16.46 -5.76 0.89
CA ILE A 252 -16.03 -5.60 2.28
C ILE A 252 -15.03 -6.68 2.67
N PHE A 253 -15.25 -7.93 2.23
CA PHE A 253 -14.35 -9.05 2.49
C PHE A 253 -12.97 -8.79 1.89
N GLN A 254 -12.91 -8.32 0.64
CA GLN A 254 -11.64 -7.99 -0.03
C GLN A 254 -10.89 -6.87 0.71
N VAL A 255 -11.58 -5.85 1.19
CA VAL A 255 -10.96 -4.76 1.98
C VAL A 255 -10.40 -5.30 3.29
N GLN A 256 -11.12 -6.19 3.98
CA GLN A 256 -10.67 -6.80 5.24
C GLN A 256 -9.48 -7.73 5.02
N GLU A 257 -9.56 -8.62 4.04
CA GLU A 257 -8.55 -9.65 3.78
C GLU A 257 -7.25 -9.09 3.22
N ILE A 258 -7.29 -7.98 2.47
CA ILE A 258 -6.08 -7.38 1.89
C ILE A 258 -5.63 -6.20 2.73
N LEU A 259 -6.40 -5.11 2.72
CA LEU A 259 -5.97 -3.85 3.35
C LEU A 259 -6.01 -3.94 4.87
N GLY A 260 -7.02 -4.61 5.43
CA GLY A 260 -7.15 -4.82 6.87
C GLY A 260 -5.98 -5.60 7.45
N LYS A 261 -5.65 -6.77 6.88
CA LYS A 261 -4.50 -7.58 7.31
C LYS A 261 -3.18 -6.84 7.20
N LYS A 262 -2.92 -6.17 6.08
CA LYS A 262 -1.69 -5.36 5.90
C LYS A 262 -1.61 -4.23 6.91
N LEU A 263 -2.70 -3.51 7.19
CA LEU A 263 -2.69 -2.45 8.19
C LEU A 263 -2.23 -2.95 9.57
N LEU A 264 -2.62 -4.16 9.96
CA LEU A 264 -2.22 -4.76 11.25
C LEU A 264 -0.71 -5.03 11.36
N THR A 265 -0.01 -5.24 10.24
CA THR A 265 1.45 -5.49 10.24
C THR A 265 2.30 -4.23 10.09
N THR A 266 1.71 -3.12 9.62
CA THR A 266 2.44 -1.88 9.24
C THR A 266 2.94 -1.02 10.40
N GLY A 267 2.40 -1.18 11.61
CA GLY A 267 2.63 -0.23 12.71
C GLY A 267 1.94 1.12 12.53
N LEU A 268 1.16 1.32 11.45
CA LEU A 268 0.49 2.59 11.12
C LEU A 268 -0.97 2.65 11.59
N ARG A 269 -1.49 1.61 12.26
CA ARG A 269 -2.92 1.46 12.63
C ARG A 269 -3.51 2.70 13.32
N ASP A 270 -2.76 3.34 14.20
CA ASP A 270 -3.24 4.52 14.95
C ASP A 270 -3.34 5.78 14.08
N PHE A 271 -2.67 5.80 12.92
CA PHE A 271 -2.62 6.93 11.99
C PHE A 271 -3.52 6.75 10.76
N VAL A 272 -4.14 5.57 10.59
CA VAL A 272 -4.97 5.23 9.43
C VAL A 272 -6.42 4.99 9.83
N GLU A 273 -7.35 5.52 9.03
CA GLU A 273 -8.76 5.14 9.05
C GLU A 273 -9.24 4.68 7.67
N ILE A 274 -10.07 3.63 7.65
CA ILE A 274 -10.64 3.07 6.43
C ILE A 274 -12.15 3.33 6.41
N TYR A 275 -12.64 3.87 5.30
CA TYR A 275 -14.07 4.14 5.08
C TYR A 275 -14.58 3.38 3.87
N LEU A 276 -15.74 2.74 4.03
CA LEU A 276 -16.46 2.04 2.98
C LEU A 276 -17.59 2.93 2.48
N LYS A 277 -17.66 3.18 1.16
CA LYS A 277 -18.69 3.99 0.52
C LYS A 277 -19.57 3.13 -0.37
N LYS A 278 -20.88 3.14 -0.14
CA LYS A 278 -21.87 2.43 -0.97
C LYS A 278 -23.18 3.19 -0.98
N ASP A 279 -23.78 3.39 -2.15
CA ASP A 279 -25.08 4.06 -2.32
C ASP A 279 -25.17 5.43 -1.62
N GLY A 280 -24.09 6.22 -1.67
CA GLY A 280 -23.99 7.53 -1.03
C GLY A 280 -23.84 7.50 0.50
N LYS A 281 -23.79 6.32 1.12
CA LYS A 281 -23.52 6.14 2.55
C LYS A 281 -22.04 5.84 2.78
N ASN A 282 -21.50 6.40 3.86
CA ASN A 282 -20.14 6.13 4.31
C ASN A 282 -20.18 5.41 5.66
N LYS A 283 -19.40 4.34 5.80
CA LYS A 283 -19.23 3.60 7.05
C LYS A 283 -17.75 3.46 7.36
N LYS A 284 -17.32 3.87 8.56
CA LYS A 284 -15.97 3.58 9.05
C LYS A 284 -15.84 2.07 9.28
N MET A 285 -14.78 1.47 8.77
CA MET A 285 -14.45 0.07 9.01
C MET A 285 -13.69 -0.05 10.33
N ASP A 286 -14.11 -0.99 11.18
CA ASP A 286 -13.34 -1.36 12.37
C ASP A 286 -12.21 -2.29 11.94
N VAL A 287 -10.97 -1.89 12.21
CA VAL A 287 -9.72 -2.57 11.80
C VAL A 287 -8.87 -2.82 13.02
#